data_AF-A0A3D4ELB5-F1
#
_entry.id   AF-A0A3D4ELB5-F1
#
_cell.length_a   1.000
_cell.length_b   1.000
_cell.length_c   1.000
_cell.angle_alpha   90.00
_cell.angle_beta   90.00
_cell.angle_gamma   90.00
#
_symmetry.space_group_name_H-M   'P 1'
#
loop_
_entity.id
_entity.type
_entity.pdbx_description
1 polymer ?
#
loop_
_entity_poly.entity_id
_entity_poly.type
_entity_poly.pdbx_seq_one_letter_code
_entity_poly.pdbx_strand_id
1 'polypeptide(L)'
;MSTNCINPFLNALSGTSQEDRTAAAPNPASVQLNDLSWEDYMQLAYNFAKEVKYFGTRNPDQAIGDWQNFFISSDAKTLQEYLEQGEQEHTITPH
;
A
#
# COMPACT_ATOMS: atom_id res chain seq x y z
N MET A 1 31.52 -2.69 60.87
CA MET A 1 30.29 -3.46 60.57
C MET A 1 29.24 -2.53 60.01
N SER A 2 28.83 -2.76 58.77
CA SER A 2 27.44 -2.58 58.31
C SER A 2 27.36 -3.19 56.92
N THR A 3 27.23 -4.51 56.90
CA THR A 3 27.01 -5.31 55.71
C THR A 3 25.49 -5.41 55.58
N ASN A 4 24.94 -4.95 54.45
CA ASN A 4 23.53 -5.07 54.02
C ASN A 4 22.60 -3.90 54.37
N CYS A 5 22.59 -2.87 53.52
CA CYS A 5 21.49 -1.91 53.43
C CYS A 5 20.89 -1.84 52.00
N ILE A 6 20.77 -2.97 51.31
CA ILE A 6 20.01 -3.01 50.05
C ILE A 6 18.59 -3.42 50.40
N ASN A 7 17.69 -2.44 50.49
CA ASN A 7 16.28 -2.66 50.78
C ASN A 7 15.60 -3.30 49.54
N PRO A 8 14.99 -4.49 49.65
CA PRO A 8 14.34 -5.18 48.51
C PRO A 8 13.30 -4.32 47.79
N PHE A 9 12.68 -3.38 48.51
CA PHE A 9 11.74 -2.42 47.95
C PHE A 9 12.39 -1.48 46.92
N LEU A 10 13.65 -1.10 47.10
CA LEU A 10 14.40 -0.25 46.16
C LEU A 10 14.79 -1.01 44.88
N ASN A 11 15.04 -2.32 44.98
CA ASN A 11 15.27 -3.17 43.79
C ASN A 11 14.00 -3.35 42.97
N ALA A 12 12.82 -3.42 43.60
CA ALA A 12 11.54 -3.48 42.89
C ALA A 12 11.11 -2.13 42.27
N LEU A 13 11.63 -1.02 42.80
CA LEU A 13 11.50 0.34 42.25
C LEU A 13 12.59 0.72 41.26
N SER A 14 13.54 -0.19 41.01
CA SER A 14 14.52 -0.06 39.94
C SER A 14 13.77 -0.26 38.64
N GLY A 15 13.01 0.74 38.22
CA GLY A 15 12.45 0.81 36.88
C GLY A 15 13.59 0.65 35.88
N THR A 16 13.22 0.19 34.68
CA THR A 16 14.10 0.08 33.51
C THR A 16 15.11 1.22 33.51
N SER A 17 16.40 0.86 33.49
CA SER A 17 17.50 1.83 33.50
C SER A 17 17.33 2.84 32.35
N GLN A 18 17.98 4.00 32.39
CA GLN A 18 17.97 4.93 31.24
C GLN A 18 18.43 4.23 29.95
N GLU A 19 19.26 3.20 30.07
CA GLU A 19 19.77 2.34 29.00
C GLU A 19 18.68 1.47 28.37
N ASP A 20 17.66 1.10 29.16
CA ASP A 20 16.48 0.35 28.71
C ASP A 20 15.38 1.26 28.10
N ARG A 21 15.54 2.60 28.18
CA ARG A 21 14.60 3.56 27.55
C ARG A 21 14.88 3.81 26.08
N THR A 22 16.08 3.45 25.60
CA THR A 22 16.35 3.43 24.18
C THR A 22 15.69 2.19 23.59
N ALA A 23 14.38 2.28 23.34
CA ALA A 23 13.70 1.36 22.45
C ALA A 23 14.56 1.23 21.18
N ALA A 24 14.85 0.00 20.77
CA ALA A 24 15.54 -0.24 19.51
C ALA A 24 14.83 0.56 18.41
N ALA A 25 15.61 1.23 17.57
CA ALA A 25 15.05 1.99 16.45
C ALA A 25 14.07 1.08 15.70
N PRO A 26 12.83 1.54 15.42
CA PRO A 26 11.86 0.74 14.70
C PRO A 26 12.50 0.24 13.40
N ASN A 27 12.42 -1.06 13.13
CA ASN A 27 12.96 -1.59 11.89
C ASN A 27 12.08 -1.08 10.74
N PRO A 28 12.56 -0.19 9.85
CA PRO A 28 11.72 0.33 8.76
C PRO A 28 11.31 -0.79 7.79
N ALA A 29 12.05 -1.90 7.73
CA ALA A 29 11.70 -3.06 6.93
C ALA A 29 10.55 -3.91 7.50
N SER A 30 10.14 -3.69 8.76
CA SER A 30 8.98 -4.39 9.34
C SER A 30 7.65 -3.75 8.98
N VAL A 31 7.66 -2.62 8.28
CA VAL A 31 6.45 -1.91 7.84
C VAL A 31 6.32 -2.07 6.33
N GLN A 32 5.28 -2.76 5.88
CA GLN A 32 4.87 -2.71 4.48
C GLN A 32 4.14 -1.39 4.24
N LEU A 33 4.87 -0.42 3.67
CA LEU A 33 4.32 0.91 3.36
C LEU A 33 3.25 0.85 2.26
N ASN A 34 3.40 -0.09 1.32
CA ASN A 34 2.49 -0.28 0.20
C ASN A 34 1.89 -1.68 0.26
N ASP A 35 0.92 -1.87 1.16
CA ASP A 35 0.12 -3.10 1.28
C ASP A 35 -1.11 -3.03 0.35
N LEU A 36 -0.85 -2.80 -0.95
CA LEU A 36 -1.87 -2.80 -1.99
C LEU A 36 -1.70 -4.05 -2.84
N SER A 37 -2.77 -4.82 -2.97
CA SER A 37 -2.85 -5.92 -3.92
C SER A 37 -2.90 -5.40 -5.36
N TRP A 38 -2.73 -6.28 -6.35
CA TRP A 38 -2.83 -5.87 -7.74
C TRP A 38 -4.25 -5.42 -8.11
N GLU A 39 -5.25 -6.05 -7.50
CA GLU A 39 -6.66 -5.69 -7.59
C GLU A 39 -6.89 -4.27 -7.05
N ASP A 40 -6.25 -3.90 -5.94
CA ASP A 40 -6.32 -2.53 -5.40
C ASP A 40 -5.70 -1.51 -6.36
N TYR A 41 -4.57 -1.84 -6.99
CA TYR A 41 -3.95 -0.97 -8.00
C TYR A 41 -4.82 -0.81 -9.25
N MET A 42 -5.43 -1.90 -9.73
CA MET A 42 -6.34 -1.86 -10.87
C MET A 42 -7.60 -1.04 -10.57
N GLN A 43 -8.16 -1.20 -9.36
CA GLN A 43 -9.30 -0.42 -8.90
C GLN A 43 -8.95 1.06 -8.75
N LEU A 44 -7.76 1.37 -8.22
CA LEU A 44 -7.25 2.74 -8.14
C LEU A 44 -7.11 3.35 -9.53
N ALA A 45 -6.51 2.63 -10.47
CA ALA A 45 -6.32 3.09 -11.85
C ALA A 45 -7.66 3.33 -12.54
N TYR A 46 -8.61 2.40 -12.42
CA TYR A 46 -9.98 2.54 -12.94
C TYR A 46 -10.68 3.78 -12.40
N ASN A 47 -10.57 4.02 -11.09
CA ASN A 47 -11.20 5.18 -10.45
C ASN A 47 -10.52 6.50 -10.86
N PHE A 48 -9.19 6.51 -10.93
CA PHE A 48 -8.43 7.70 -11.34
C PHE A 48 -8.66 8.05 -12.81
N ALA A 49 -8.84 7.06 -13.67
CA ALA A 49 -9.05 7.25 -15.11
C ALA A 49 -10.31 8.09 -15.42
N LYS A 50 -11.26 8.19 -14.50
CA LYS A 50 -12.42 9.10 -14.61
C LYS A 50 -12.01 10.58 -14.68
N GLU A 51 -10.92 10.95 -14.01
CA GLU A 51 -10.42 12.32 -13.97
C GLU A 51 -9.57 12.65 -15.21
N VAL A 52 -9.11 11.64 -15.95
CA VAL A 52 -8.31 11.81 -17.15
C VAL A 52 -9.22 11.91 -18.37
N LYS A 53 -9.44 13.14 -18.87
CA LYS A 53 -10.26 13.38 -20.05
C LYS A 53 -9.47 13.21 -21.35
N TYR A 54 -10.12 12.69 -22.40
CA TYR A 54 -9.56 12.65 -23.75
C TYR A 54 -10.36 13.53 -24.71
N PHE A 55 -9.65 14.09 -25.69
CA PHE A 55 -10.16 15.14 -26.58
C PHE A 55 -10.00 14.74 -28.05
N GLY A 56 -10.90 15.22 -28.88
CA GLY A 56 -10.84 15.01 -30.32
C GLY A 56 -9.84 15.94 -30.99
N THR A 57 -9.27 15.50 -32.10
CA THR A 57 -8.37 16.34 -32.92
C THR A 57 -9.08 17.57 -33.53
N ARG A 58 -10.42 17.52 -33.65
CA ARG A 58 -11.23 18.57 -34.29
C ARG A 58 -11.84 19.57 -33.32
N ASN A 59 -11.99 19.21 -32.04
CA ASN A 59 -12.57 20.09 -31.02
C ASN A 59 -11.87 19.82 -29.67
N PRO A 60 -10.72 20.47 -29.41
CA PRO A 60 -9.95 20.26 -28.20
C PRO A 60 -10.58 20.90 -26.96
N ASP A 61 -11.56 21.79 -27.11
CA ASP A 61 -12.20 22.51 -26.00
C ASP A 61 -13.29 21.69 -25.29
N GLN A 62 -13.73 20.60 -25.92
CA GLN A 62 -14.74 19.70 -25.37
C GLN A 62 -14.20 18.28 -25.26
N ALA A 63 -14.17 17.76 -24.03
CA ALA A 63 -13.83 16.36 -23.79
C ALA A 63 -14.83 15.44 -24.50
N ILE A 64 -14.33 14.42 -25.19
CA ILE A 64 -15.15 13.36 -25.78
C ILE A 64 -15.59 12.38 -24.69
N GLY A 65 -14.71 12.12 -23.73
CA GLY A 65 -14.96 11.23 -22.62
C GLY A 65 -13.77 11.19 -21.67
N ASP A 66 -13.73 10.16 -20.83
CA ASP A 66 -12.63 9.88 -19.92
C ASP A 66 -12.06 8.48 -20.09
N TRP A 67 -10.85 8.32 -19.57
CA TRP A 67 -10.07 7.12 -19.78
C TRP A 67 -10.66 5.90 -19.06
N GLN A 68 -11.61 6.08 -18.14
CA GLN A 68 -12.23 4.98 -17.40
C GLN A 68 -12.86 3.94 -18.34
N ASN A 69 -13.40 4.37 -19.48
CA ASN A 69 -14.01 3.48 -20.48
C ASN A 69 -13.01 2.51 -21.15
N PHE A 70 -11.71 2.76 -21.04
CA PHE A 70 -10.68 1.85 -21.57
C PHE A 70 -10.22 0.80 -20.54
N PHE A 71 -10.67 0.91 -19.29
CA PHE A 71 -10.38 -0.07 -18.26
C PHE A 71 -11.52 -1.08 -18.17
N ILE A 72 -11.19 -2.32 -17.81
CA ILE A 72 -12.18 -3.36 -17.53
C ILE A 72 -12.88 -2.99 -16.23
N SER A 73 -14.16 -2.62 -16.31
CA SER A 73 -15.00 -2.36 -15.13
C SER A 73 -15.49 -3.69 -14.58
N SER A 74 -14.75 -4.32 -13.67
CA SER A 74 -15.19 -5.58 -13.10
C SER A 74 -14.66 -5.81 -11.70
N ASP A 75 -15.36 -6.66 -10.95
CA ASP A 75 -14.95 -7.12 -9.64
C ASP A 75 -13.59 -7.84 -9.69
N ALA A 76 -12.94 -7.92 -8.53
CA ALA A 76 -11.59 -8.47 -8.36
C ALA A 76 -11.38 -9.82 -9.06
N LYS A 77 -12.42 -10.67 -9.08
CA LYS A 77 -12.34 -12.00 -9.68
C LYS A 77 -12.20 -11.95 -11.20
N THR A 78 -12.97 -11.10 -11.88
CA THR A 78 -12.86 -10.94 -13.34
C THR A 78 -11.53 -10.31 -13.75
N LEU A 79 -11.00 -9.40 -12.93
CA LEU A 79 -9.65 -8.85 -13.15
C LEU A 79 -8.58 -9.94 -13.01
N GLN A 80 -8.71 -10.79 -11.99
CA GLN A 80 -7.80 -11.91 -11.76
C GLN A 80 -7.85 -12.91 -12.92
N GLU A 81 -9.05 -13.29 -13.37
CA GLU A 81 -9.25 -14.16 -14.53
C GLU A 81 -8.67 -13.57 -15.83
N TYR A 82 -8.80 -12.26 -16.04
CA TYR A 82 -8.21 -11.57 -17.20
C TYR A 82 -6.68 -11.61 -17.19
N LEU A 83 -6.06 -11.41 -16.02
CA LEU A 83 -4.61 -11.44 -15.88
C LEU A 83 -4.05 -12.84 -16.08
N GLU A 84 -4.72 -13.85 -15.50
CA GLU A 84 -4.35 -15.25 -15.66
C GLU A 84 -4.46 -15.70 -17.13
N GLN A 85 -5.48 -15.26 -17.86
CA GLN A 85 -5.60 -15.50 -19.31
C GLN A 85 -4.48 -14.79 -20.09
N GLY A 86 -4.20 -13.54 -19.76
CA GLY A 86 -3.15 -12.73 -20.38
C GLY A 86 -1.76 -13.34 -20.25
N GLU A 87 -1.43 -13.89 -19.08
CA GLU A 87 -0.16 -14.58 -18.82
C GLU A 87 -0.04 -15.89 -19.59
N GLN A 88 -1.13 -16.62 -19.80
CA GLN A 88 -1.12 -17.89 -20.53
C GLN A 88 -1.05 -17.70 -22.04
N GLU A 89 -1.80 -16.73 -22.58
CA GLU A 89 -1.95 -16.57 -24.02
C GLU A 89 -0.89 -15.65 -24.65
N HIS A 90 -0.10 -14.90 -23.86
CA HIS A 90 0.81 -13.84 -24.33
C HIS A 90 0.10 -12.79 -25.22
N THR A 91 -1.22 -12.70 -25.14
CA THR A 91 -2.10 -11.86 -25.97
C THR A 91 -2.65 -10.67 -25.19
N ILE A 92 -1.95 -10.21 -24.14
CA ILE A 92 -2.29 -8.93 -23.52
C ILE A 92 -2.00 -7.85 -24.56
N THR A 93 -3.04 -7.39 -25.26
CA THR A 93 -2.92 -6.25 -26.17
C THR A 93 -2.46 -5.04 -25.36
N PRO A 94 -1.33 -4.41 -25.70
CA PRO A 94 -0.97 -3.13 -25.11
C PRO A 94 -2.02 -2.12 -25.59
N HIS A 95 -2.72 -1.52 -24.64
CA HIS A 95 -3.57 -0.36 -24.91
C HIS A 95 -2.74 0.93 -24.84
#